data_AF-A0A842VGS2-F1
#
_entry.id   AF-A0A842VGS2-F1
#
_cell.length_a   1.000
_cell.length_b   1.000
_cell.length_c   1.000
_cell.angle_alpha   90.00
_cell.angle_beta   90.00
_cell.angle_gamma   90.00
#
_symmetry.space_group_name_H-M   'P 1'
#
loop_
_entity.id
_entity.type
_entity.pdbx_description
1 polymer ?
#
loop_
_entity_poly.entity_id
_entity_poly.type
_entity_poly.pdbx_seq_one_letter_code
_entity_poly.pdbx_strand_id
1 'polypeptide(L)'
;MTEKVHNESEKKYQYSFDFIQKKLEGSKDSYGKLMKEIVRTGICTECGTCAAVCPVLEWDHVTAQPKLIGKCTGCGICYNQCPRTITDPIQLMGEFKNGYVANTDIPEVIGGQDGGTVTSILCYLFDEHLIDAAIVTMKDPNNPWHPVAQIVTTKEDAIKSSGSIYTHSQTVDALMDAIREDYRSIAFVGTPCNIDAVDKMMSSPSGMLRFFMRAHILKIGLFCMDSFSPETLYPMFEKDGIDLQKVSKMDINKGKFHLYYEDQEEPVKSYTIRSLHKYKSSSCNFCTDLTAENADISVGSVGSGANKNTVFARTGIGAEIIEDAAEKGYLTIEPYNAINLNSVLFLAKLKKVTQYNIQKRKVFIVRDVKDQENARIESKPVSDQAKSIISSRRALSVKKTLNEKDNQLELAITNTAGFTLDEMKVRVAAVDDVFESKPWVTTIKELFPYEEIDIDYPLEQLEGAVLVEATTDKFGKIYSKTLKFAPKK
;
A
#
# COMPACT_ATOMS: atom_id res chain seq x y z
N MET A 1 -14.87 43.50 27.03
CA MET A 1 -15.62 43.32 25.77
C MET A 1 -14.96 42.32 24.81
N THR A 2 -13.75 41.85 25.07
CA THR A 2 -12.98 40.92 24.21
C THR A 2 -13.28 39.43 24.43
N GLU A 3 -13.79 39.01 25.60
CA GLU A 3 -14.11 37.59 25.85
C GLU A 3 -15.42 37.11 25.21
N LYS A 4 -16.42 37.99 25.03
CA LYS A 4 -17.70 37.61 24.41
C LYS A 4 -17.60 37.40 22.90
N VAL A 5 -16.67 38.08 22.22
CA VAL A 5 -16.50 37.96 20.75
C VAL A 5 -15.80 36.64 20.39
N HIS A 6 -14.93 36.12 21.25
CA HIS A 6 -14.26 34.84 21.00
C HIS A 6 -15.23 33.66 21.04
N ASN A 7 -16.16 33.65 22.00
CA ASN A 7 -17.07 32.52 22.25
C ASN A 7 -18.21 32.42 21.21
N GLU A 8 -18.62 33.53 20.58
CA GLU A 8 -19.56 33.50 19.44
C GLU A 8 -18.89 33.06 18.12
N SER A 9 -17.59 33.33 17.96
CA SER A 9 -16.83 32.91 16.78
C SER A 9 -16.58 31.40 16.72
N GLU A 10 -16.31 30.74 17.85
CA GLU A 10 -16.10 29.28 17.94
C GLU A 10 -17.34 28.49 17.51
N LYS A 11 -18.53 28.93 17.93
CA LYS A 11 -19.81 28.28 17.58
C LYS A 11 -20.16 28.38 16.10
N LYS A 12 -19.71 29.43 15.41
CA LYS A 12 -20.03 29.66 14.00
C LYS A 12 -19.37 28.62 13.09
N TYR A 13 -18.17 28.17 13.42
CA TYR A 13 -17.42 27.18 12.63
C TYR A 13 -17.72 25.73 13.00
N GLN A 14 -18.21 25.49 14.23
CA GLN A 14 -18.55 24.15 14.69
C GLN A 14 -19.63 23.47 13.80
N TYR A 15 -20.64 24.22 13.37
CA TYR A 15 -21.64 23.73 12.41
C TYR A 15 -21.04 23.35 11.05
N SER A 16 -20.03 24.09 10.57
CA SER A 16 -19.32 23.78 9.32
C SER A 16 -18.49 22.50 9.44
N PHE A 17 -17.83 22.29 10.58
CA PHE A 17 -17.09 21.05 10.84
C PHE A 17 -18.02 19.85 10.99
N ASP A 18 -19.13 19.98 11.73
CA ASP A 18 -20.13 18.91 11.89
C ASP A 18 -20.77 18.53 10.53
N PHE A 19 -21.06 19.51 9.68
CA PHE A 19 -21.56 19.28 8.33
C PHE A 19 -20.55 18.52 7.45
N ILE A 20 -19.28 18.92 7.46
CA ILE A 20 -18.22 18.25 6.70
C ILE A 20 -17.98 16.84 7.24
N GLN A 21 -17.97 16.68 8.57
CA GLN A 21 -17.82 15.38 9.22
C GLN A 21 -18.94 14.42 8.80
N LYS A 22 -20.19 14.88 8.82
CA LYS A 22 -21.34 14.10 8.36
C LYS A 22 -21.29 13.75 6.87
N LYS A 23 -20.70 14.62 6.04
CA LYS A 23 -20.49 14.32 4.61
C LYS A 23 -19.40 13.26 4.37
N LEU A 24 -18.45 13.12 5.31
CA LEU A 24 -17.35 12.16 5.24
C LEU A 24 -17.60 10.88 6.07
N GLU A 25 -18.71 10.81 6.80
CA GLU A 25 -19.18 9.62 7.51
C GLU A 25 -19.44 8.46 6.52
N GLY A 26 -18.92 7.28 6.85
CA GLY A 26 -18.99 6.08 6.00
C GLY A 26 -17.78 5.86 5.09
N SER A 27 -16.84 6.82 5.01
CA SER A 27 -15.54 6.58 4.37
C SER A 27 -14.71 5.57 5.18
N LYS A 28 -13.95 4.69 4.51
CA LYS A 28 -12.99 3.77 5.18
C LYS A 28 -11.70 4.47 5.63
N ASP A 29 -11.63 5.78 5.46
CA ASP A 29 -10.47 6.58 5.81
C ASP A 29 -10.57 6.96 7.29
N SER A 30 -9.52 6.72 8.07
CA SER A 30 -9.56 6.87 9.52
C SER A 30 -8.20 7.28 10.06
N TYR A 31 -8.16 7.70 11.32
CA TYR A 31 -6.90 7.92 12.03
C TYR A 31 -5.99 6.70 11.96
N GLY A 32 -6.53 5.49 12.11
CA GLY A 32 -5.76 4.26 11.98
C GLY A 32 -5.10 4.12 10.60
N LYS A 33 -5.81 4.51 9.54
CA LYS A 33 -5.27 4.53 8.17
C LYS A 33 -4.20 5.59 7.99
N LEU A 34 -4.40 6.80 8.52
CA LEU A 34 -3.39 7.87 8.51
C LEU A 34 -2.11 7.42 9.22
N MET A 35 -2.24 6.80 10.39
CA MET A 35 -1.10 6.28 11.14
C MET A 35 -0.37 5.19 10.37
N LYS A 36 -1.11 4.25 9.76
CA LYS A 36 -0.53 3.13 9.01
C LYS A 36 0.17 3.58 7.73
N GLU A 37 -0.45 4.45 6.95
CA GLU A 37 0.01 4.78 5.60
C GLU A 37 0.96 5.99 5.56
N ILE A 38 0.84 6.95 6.49
CA ILE A 38 1.59 8.21 6.47
C ILE A 38 2.57 8.36 7.64
N VAL A 39 2.10 8.16 8.88
CA VAL A 39 2.93 8.46 10.06
C VAL A 39 3.98 7.37 10.28
N ARG A 40 3.57 6.10 10.37
CA ARG A 40 4.48 4.97 10.64
C ARG A 40 5.40 4.62 9.47
N THR A 41 5.07 5.07 8.27
CA THR A 41 5.91 4.94 7.07
C THR A 41 6.98 6.03 6.98
N GLY A 42 6.92 7.07 7.84
CA GLY A 42 7.90 8.16 7.86
C GLY A 42 7.66 9.25 6.82
N ILE A 43 6.47 9.28 6.21
CA ILE A 43 6.09 10.29 5.21
C ILE A 43 5.66 11.60 5.87
N CYS A 44 5.09 11.49 7.08
CA CYS A 44 4.57 12.62 7.84
C CYS A 44 5.61 13.74 7.92
N THR A 45 5.22 14.95 7.49
CA THR A 45 6.07 16.15 7.51
C THR A 45 5.88 16.98 8.79
N GLU A 46 5.24 16.41 9.81
CA GLU A 46 5.02 17.06 11.11
C GLU A 46 4.25 18.40 11.04
N CYS A 47 3.45 18.62 9.99
CA CYS A 47 2.75 19.88 9.77
C CYS A 47 1.54 20.13 10.70
N GLY A 48 1.12 19.15 11.51
CA GLY A 48 0.00 19.30 12.45
C GLY A 48 -1.41 19.36 11.85
N THR A 49 -1.56 19.37 10.52
CA THR A 49 -2.87 19.53 9.85
C THR A 49 -3.94 18.57 10.40
N CYS A 50 -3.60 17.29 10.55
CA CYS A 50 -4.52 16.27 11.05
C CYS A 50 -5.03 16.55 12.47
N ALA A 51 -4.19 17.08 13.36
CA ALA A 51 -4.58 17.48 14.71
C ALA A 51 -5.38 18.80 14.71
N ALA A 52 -5.07 19.73 13.80
CA ALA A 52 -5.79 20.99 13.70
C ALA A 52 -7.25 20.84 13.23
N VAL A 53 -7.53 19.85 12.37
CA VAL A 53 -8.88 19.68 11.77
C VAL A 53 -9.74 18.64 12.48
N CYS A 54 -9.18 17.85 13.39
CA CYS A 54 -9.89 16.72 14.00
C CYS A 54 -10.09 16.96 15.50
N PRO A 55 -11.34 17.03 16.00
CA PRO A 55 -11.61 17.38 17.40
C PRO A 55 -11.15 16.32 18.42
N VAL A 56 -10.79 15.12 17.94
CA VAL A 56 -10.32 14.01 18.78
C VAL A 56 -8.82 13.74 18.62
N LEU A 57 -8.09 14.61 17.91
CA LEU A 57 -6.63 14.53 17.76
C LEU A 57 -5.95 15.76 18.35
N GLU A 58 -4.85 15.52 19.04
CA GLU A 58 -3.94 16.56 19.53
C GLU A 58 -2.54 16.31 18.95
N TRP A 59 -1.74 17.36 18.78
CA TRP A 59 -0.35 17.19 18.37
C TRP A 59 0.53 16.89 19.59
N ASP A 60 1.14 15.70 19.62
CA ASP A 60 2.12 15.37 20.64
C ASP A 60 3.50 15.91 20.23
N HIS A 61 3.94 16.97 20.91
CA HIS A 61 5.23 17.61 20.66
C HIS A 61 6.44 16.74 21.05
N VAL A 62 6.26 15.76 21.94
CA VAL A 62 7.35 14.86 22.38
C VAL A 62 7.62 13.84 21.28
N THR A 63 6.56 13.17 20.82
CA THR A 63 6.67 12.15 19.76
C THR A 63 6.64 12.74 18.36
N ALA A 64 6.29 14.02 18.20
CA ALA A 64 6.01 14.73 16.95
C ALA A 64 5.02 13.98 16.05
N GLN A 65 3.93 13.49 16.65
CA GLN A 65 2.89 12.73 15.98
C GLN A 65 1.51 13.17 16.46
N PRO A 66 0.46 12.99 15.65
CA PRO A 66 -0.90 13.15 16.15
C PRO A 66 -1.22 12.07 17.18
N LYS A 67 -1.90 12.44 18.26
CA LYS A 67 -2.32 11.57 19.35
C LYS A 67 -3.83 11.64 19.51
N LEU A 68 -4.49 10.49 19.65
CA LEU A 68 -5.92 10.42 19.97
C LEU A 68 -6.16 10.84 21.43
N ILE A 69 -7.07 11.79 21.62
CA ILE A 69 -7.58 12.21 22.94
C ILE A 69 -9.06 11.82 23.15
N GLY A 70 -9.70 11.28 22.12
CA GLY A 70 -11.11 10.87 22.16
C GLY A 70 -11.40 9.67 21.23
N LYS A 71 -12.69 9.33 21.11
CA LYS A 71 -13.13 8.20 20.27
C LYS A 71 -13.15 8.62 18.79
N CYS A 72 -12.28 8.01 18.00
CA CYS A 72 -12.31 8.14 16.53
C CYS A 72 -13.60 7.52 15.98
N THR A 73 -14.35 8.29 15.20
CA THR A 73 -15.57 7.82 14.51
C THR A 73 -15.31 7.27 13.11
N GLY A 74 -14.06 7.33 12.62
CA GLY A 74 -13.71 6.91 11.27
C GLY A 74 -14.23 7.85 10.17
N CYS A 75 -14.42 9.14 10.48
CA CYS A 75 -14.89 10.13 9.50
C CYS A 75 -13.86 10.55 8.43
N GLY A 76 -12.62 10.03 8.46
CA GLY A 76 -11.60 10.32 7.45
C GLY A 76 -11.05 11.75 7.37
N ILE A 77 -11.56 12.74 8.14
CA ILE A 77 -11.10 14.14 8.05
C ILE A 77 -9.56 14.24 8.18
N CYS A 78 -8.98 13.63 9.21
CA CYS A 78 -7.53 13.67 9.44
C CYS A 78 -6.72 13.05 8.29
N TYR A 79 -7.28 12.06 7.60
CA TYR A 79 -6.66 11.40 6.46
C TYR A 79 -6.78 12.29 5.22
N ASN A 80 -8.00 12.71 4.87
CA ASN A 80 -8.30 13.46 3.65
C ASN A 80 -7.71 14.87 3.62
N GLN A 81 -7.41 15.47 4.77
CA GLN A 81 -6.72 16.76 4.84
C GLN A 81 -5.18 16.63 4.87
N CYS A 82 -4.64 15.41 4.87
CA CYS A 82 -3.21 15.22 4.87
C CYS A 82 -2.63 15.51 3.47
N PRO A 83 -1.65 16.43 3.32
CA PRO A 83 -1.06 16.73 2.01
C PRO A 83 -0.26 15.56 1.42
N ARG A 84 -0.02 14.51 2.21
CA ARG A 84 0.70 13.29 1.81
C ARG A 84 -0.22 12.14 1.41
N THR A 85 -1.52 12.28 1.63
CA THR A 85 -2.50 11.33 1.11
C THR A 85 -2.98 11.81 -0.25
N ILE A 86 -3.02 10.91 -1.22
CA ILE A 86 -3.64 11.16 -2.51
C ILE A 86 -5.05 10.59 -2.47
N THR A 87 -6.03 11.47 -2.53
CA THR A 87 -7.46 11.14 -2.38
C THR A 87 -8.29 11.55 -3.58
N ASP A 88 -7.75 12.41 -4.44
CA ASP A 88 -8.39 12.83 -5.68
C ASP A 88 -8.24 11.73 -6.75
N PRO A 89 -9.34 11.20 -7.32
CA PRO A 89 -9.31 10.27 -8.44
C PRO A 89 -8.41 10.69 -9.60
N ILE A 90 -8.40 11.98 -9.95
CA ILE A 90 -7.58 12.51 -11.05
C ILE A 90 -6.10 12.38 -10.72
N GLN A 91 -5.72 12.70 -9.48
CA GLN A 91 -4.34 12.52 -9.03
C GLN A 91 -3.95 11.04 -8.90
N LEU A 92 -4.89 10.10 -8.91
CA LEU A 92 -4.61 8.67 -8.83
C LEU A 92 -4.43 8.02 -10.20
N MET A 93 -5.25 8.38 -11.19
CA MET A 93 -5.31 7.69 -12.49
C MET A 93 -5.03 8.61 -13.70
N GLY A 94 -4.69 9.87 -13.44
CA GLY A 94 -4.58 10.90 -14.46
C GLY A 94 -5.94 11.31 -15.02
N GLU A 95 -5.95 12.39 -15.78
CA GLU A 95 -7.14 12.83 -16.51
C GLU A 95 -7.39 11.92 -17.72
N PHE A 96 -8.65 11.63 -17.99
CA PHE A 96 -9.09 10.97 -19.21
C PHE A 96 -10.46 11.51 -19.61
N LYS A 97 -10.74 11.51 -20.91
CA LYS A 97 -12.02 12.01 -21.46
C LYS A 97 -13.11 10.97 -21.28
N ASN A 98 -12.82 9.75 -21.73
CA ASN A 98 -13.79 8.66 -21.77
C ASN A 98 -13.15 7.37 -21.24
N GLY A 99 -13.94 6.59 -20.52
CA GLY A 99 -13.58 5.25 -20.08
C GLY A 99 -14.46 4.22 -20.76
N TYR A 100 -13.87 3.09 -21.14
CA TYR A 100 -14.57 1.97 -21.75
C TYR A 100 -14.15 0.64 -21.11
N VAL A 101 -15.03 -0.35 -21.24
CA VAL A 101 -14.64 -1.76 -21.13
C VAL A 101 -14.61 -2.32 -22.54
N ALA A 102 -13.48 -2.88 -22.96
CA ALA A 102 -13.28 -3.34 -24.33
C ALA A 102 -12.91 -4.83 -24.39
N ASN A 103 -13.32 -5.49 -25.48
CA ASN A 103 -12.88 -6.83 -25.85
C ASN A 103 -12.72 -6.92 -27.38
N THR A 104 -11.76 -7.72 -27.83
CA THR A 104 -11.49 -7.96 -29.24
C THR A 104 -12.62 -8.75 -29.89
N ASP A 105 -12.97 -8.37 -31.13
CA ASP A 105 -13.84 -9.15 -32.01
C ASP A 105 -13.04 -9.89 -33.10
N ILE A 106 -11.72 -9.66 -33.17
CA ILE A 106 -10.81 -10.34 -34.10
C ILE A 106 -10.54 -11.77 -33.61
N PRO A 107 -10.93 -12.81 -34.37
CA PRO A 107 -10.80 -14.21 -33.95
C PRO A 107 -9.39 -14.64 -33.56
N GLU A 108 -8.37 -14.17 -34.29
CA GLU A 108 -6.96 -14.51 -34.06
C GLU A 108 -6.39 -13.86 -32.77
N VAL A 109 -7.07 -12.85 -32.24
CA VAL A 109 -6.65 -12.11 -31.04
C VAL A 109 -7.42 -12.58 -29.80
N ILE A 110 -8.53 -13.31 -29.99
CA ILE A 110 -9.27 -13.95 -28.90
C ILE A 110 -8.33 -14.88 -28.14
N GLY A 111 -8.32 -14.78 -26.82
CA GLY A 111 -7.40 -15.55 -25.97
C GLY A 111 -6.04 -14.89 -25.76
N GLY A 112 -5.87 -13.62 -26.15
CA GLY A 112 -4.76 -12.78 -25.70
C GLY A 112 -4.66 -12.66 -24.16
N GLN A 113 -3.84 -11.74 -23.66
CA GLN A 113 -3.63 -11.64 -22.20
C GLN A 113 -4.96 -11.46 -21.44
N ASP A 114 -5.79 -10.52 -21.90
CA ASP A 114 -7.08 -10.18 -21.33
C ASP A 114 -8.14 -10.12 -22.44
N GLY A 115 -8.61 -8.91 -22.79
CA GLY A 115 -9.56 -8.67 -23.87
C GLY A 115 -8.90 -8.38 -25.22
N GLY A 116 -7.57 -8.46 -25.35
CA GLY A 116 -6.87 -8.31 -26.64
C GLY A 116 -6.88 -6.89 -27.25
N THR A 117 -7.37 -5.89 -26.51
CA THR A 117 -7.68 -4.55 -27.06
C THR A 117 -6.51 -3.85 -27.75
N VAL A 118 -5.30 -3.92 -27.18
CA VAL A 118 -4.12 -3.24 -27.77
C VAL A 118 -3.81 -3.80 -29.15
N THR A 119 -3.79 -5.14 -29.28
CA THR A 119 -3.56 -5.81 -30.56
C THR A 119 -4.67 -5.47 -31.55
N SER A 120 -5.95 -5.45 -31.13
CA SER A 120 -7.06 -5.07 -32.02
C SER A 120 -6.95 -3.63 -32.52
N ILE A 121 -6.54 -2.70 -31.66
CA ILE A 121 -6.27 -1.31 -32.05
C ILE A 121 -5.14 -1.27 -33.08
N LEU A 122 -4.02 -1.99 -32.85
CA LEU A 122 -2.93 -2.05 -33.83
C LEU A 122 -3.39 -2.64 -35.17
N CYS A 123 -4.20 -3.70 -35.17
CA CYS A 123 -4.78 -4.28 -36.38
C CYS A 123 -5.61 -3.25 -37.16
N TYR A 124 -6.49 -2.51 -36.46
CA TYR A 124 -7.27 -1.43 -37.05
C TYR A 124 -6.37 -0.35 -37.64
N LEU A 125 -5.35 0.11 -36.90
CA LEU A 125 -4.44 1.15 -37.36
C LEU A 125 -3.65 0.74 -38.61
N PHE A 126 -3.24 -0.52 -38.72
CA PHE A 126 -2.58 -1.05 -39.92
C PHE A 126 -3.52 -1.21 -41.11
N ASP A 127 -4.71 -1.81 -40.90
CA ASP A 127 -5.70 -2.04 -41.96
C ASP A 127 -6.21 -0.71 -42.56
N GLU A 128 -6.34 0.33 -41.74
CA GLU A 128 -6.74 1.68 -42.16
C GLU A 128 -5.57 2.57 -42.60
N HIS A 129 -4.35 2.02 -42.62
CA HIS A 129 -3.13 2.74 -43.00
C HIS A 129 -2.89 4.04 -42.21
N LEU A 130 -3.28 4.06 -40.94
CA LEU A 130 -3.11 5.22 -40.05
C LEU A 130 -1.70 5.30 -39.45
N ILE A 131 -0.99 4.17 -39.41
CA ILE A 131 0.40 4.08 -38.95
C ILE A 131 1.27 3.37 -39.98
N ASP A 132 2.55 3.76 -40.02
CA ASP A 132 3.58 3.10 -40.83
C ASP A 132 4.24 1.95 -40.05
N ALA A 133 4.35 2.11 -38.72
CA ALA A 133 4.98 1.15 -37.82
C ALA A 133 4.35 1.17 -36.43
N ALA A 134 4.51 0.06 -35.71
CA ALA A 134 4.24 -0.02 -34.29
C ALA A 134 5.46 -0.53 -33.53
N ILE A 135 5.70 0.03 -32.35
CA ILE A 135 6.74 -0.40 -31.43
C ILE A 135 6.09 -1.28 -30.37
N VAL A 136 6.48 -2.55 -30.35
CA VAL A 136 5.90 -3.58 -29.49
C VAL A 136 7.00 -4.37 -28.77
N THR A 137 6.60 -5.16 -27.79
CA THR A 137 7.51 -6.13 -27.14
C THR A 137 7.12 -7.54 -27.57
N MET A 138 8.09 -8.32 -28.02
CA MET A 138 7.92 -9.73 -28.38
C MET A 138 8.80 -10.62 -27.49
N LYS A 139 8.54 -11.93 -27.50
CA LYS A 139 9.41 -12.91 -26.85
C LYS A 139 10.65 -13.14 -27.71
N ASP A 140 11.82 -13.25 -27.10
CA ASP A 140 13.04 -13.67 -27.81
C ASP A 140 12.88 -15.10 -28.34
N PRO A 141 13.07 -15.36 -29.64
CA PRO A 141 13.01 -16.71 -30.22
C PRO A 141 14.01 -17.70 -29.61
N ASN A 142 15.16 -17.20 -29.14
CA ASN A 142 16.23 -18.03 -28.57
C ASN A 142 16.15 -18.13 -27.04
N ASN A 143 15.43 -17.22 -26.39
CA ASN A 143 15.33 -17.16 -24.94
C ASN A 143 13.88 -16.91 -24.49
N PRO A 144 13.10 -17.98 -24.25
CA PRO A 144 11.68 -17.87 -23.92
C PRO A 144 11.42 -16.86 -22.80
N TRP A 145 10.41 -16.01 -23.01
CA TRP A 145 9.97 -14.97 -22.08
C TRP A 145 10.94 -13.81 -21.82
N HIS A 146 12.14 -13.80 -22.43
CA HIS A 146 12.92 -12.57 -22.47
C HIS A 146 12.27 -11.56 -23.43
N PRO A 147 12.11 -10.29 -23.01
CA PRO A 147 11.48 -9.27 -23.84
C PRO A 147 12.45 -8.76 -24.89
N VAL A 148 11.97 -8.60 -26.11
CA VAL A 148 12.70 -7.91 -27.19
C VAL A 148 11.77 -6.83 -27.75
N ALA A 149 12.23 -5.59 -27.70
CA ALA A 149 11.55 -4.49 -28.38
C ALA A 149 11.72 -4.64 -29.89
N GLN A 150 10.64 -4.52 -30.65
CA GLN A 150 10.63 -4.71 -32.10
C GLN A 150 9.81 -3.62 -32.78
N ILE A 151 10.24 -3.27 -33.99
CA ILE A 151 9.48 -2.45 -34.94
C ILE A 151 8.68 -3.44 -35.79
N VAL A 152 7.35 -3.35 -35.73
CA VAL A 152 6.46 -4.15 -36.58
C VAL A 152 5.78 -3.23 -37.59
N THR A 153 5.62 -3.72 -38.82
CA THR A 153 5.02 -2.97 -39.93
C THR A 153 3.83 -3.70 -40.54
N THR A 154 3.41 -4.82 -39.95
CA THR A 154 2.33 -5.67 -40.45
C THR A 154 1.36 -6.02 -39.33
N LYS A 155 0.11 -6.27 -39.72
CA LYS A 155 -0.94 -6.74 -38.82
C LYS A 155 -0.59 -8.10 -38.21
N GLU A 156 -0.03 -9.01 -39.00
CA GLU A 156 0.34 -10.36 -38.57
C GLU A 156 1.39 -10.33 -37.47
N ASP A 157 2.38 -9.43 -37.58
CA ASP A 157 3.41 -9.28 -36.55
C ASP A 157 2.87 -8.61 -35.29
N ALA A 158 1.90 -7.68 -35.42
CA ALA A 158 1.18 -7.13 -34.28
C ALA A 158 0.41 -8.22 -33.51
N ILE A 159 -0.24 -9.17 -34.21
CA ILE A 159 -0.93 -10.31 -33.58
C ILE A 159 0.07 -11.21 -32.84
N LYS A 160 1.22 -11.52 -33.44
CA LYS A 160 2.29 -12.33 -32.80
C LYS A 160 2.87 -11.69 -31.54
N SER A 161 2.76 -10.37 -31.39
CA SER A 161 3.23 -9.64 -30.20
C SER A 161 2.28 -9.72 -29.00
N SER A 162 1.10 -10.35 -29.16
CA SER A 162 0.10 -10.45 -28.10
C SER A 162 0.60 -11.26 -26.88
N GLY A 163 0.21 -10.80 -25.69
CA GLY A 163 0.54 -11.43 -24.41
C GLY A 163 1.46 -10.58 -23.54
N SER A 164 1.32 -10.72 -22.22
CA SER A 164 2.15 -9.95 -21.27
C SER A 164 3.47 -10.64 -20.96
N ILE A 165 4.57 -9.89 -21.07
CA ILE A 165 5.88 -10.28 -20.55
C ILE A 165 6.17 -9.41 -19.32
N TYR A 166 6.24 -10.03 -18.13
CA TYR A 166 6.32 -9.31 -16.85
C TYR A 166 7.75 -8.83 -16.49
N THR A 167 8.46 -8.28 -17.46
CA THR A 167 9.85 -7.81 -17.33
C THR A 167 10.00 -6.46 -18.03
N HIS A 168 11.10 -5.75 -17.77
CA HIS A 168 11.35 -4.48 -18.45
C HIS A 168 11.73 -4.69 -19.91
N SER A 169 11.11 -3.93 -20.81
CA SER A 169 11.42 -3.92 -22.24
C SER A 169 11.90 -2.53 -22.67
N GLN A 170 12.99 -2.47 -23.43
CA GLN A 170 13.62 -1.25 -23.91
C GLN A 170 12.93 -0.69 -25.17
N THR A 171 11.61 -0.52 -25.14
CA THR A 171 10.81 -0.09 -26.30
C THR A 171 11.20 1.29 -26.84
N VAL A 172 11.72 2.18 -26.01
CA VAL A 172 12.19 3.51 -26.44
C VAL A 172 13.38 3.43 -27.41
N ASP A 173 14.20 2.38 -27.32
CA ASP A 173 15.32 2.18 -28.25
C ASP A 173 14.80 1.87 -29.65
N ALA A 174 13.89 0.89 -29.76
CA ALA A 174 13.22 0.55 -31.02
C ALA A 174 12.43 1.73 -31.62
N LEU A 175 11.85 2.61 -30.78
CA LEU A 175 11.24 3.86 -31.26
C LEU A 175 12.27 4.78 -31.93
N MET A 176 13.46 4.93 -31.32
CA MET A 176 14.51 5.76 -31.92
C MET A 176 15.05 5.16 -33.21
N ASP A 177 15.16 3.83 -33.30
CA ASP A 177 15.52 3.14 -34.53
C ASP A 177 14.46 3.34 -35.62
N ALA A 178 13.17 3.21 -35.29
CA ALA A 178 12.10 3.47 -36.25
C ALA A 178 12.15 4.90 -36.82
N ILE A 179 12.47 5.90 -35.98
CA ILE A 179 12.63 7.28 -36.45
C ILE A 179 13.86 7.43 -37.36
N ARG A 180 14.96 6.72 -37.08
CA ARG A 180 16.15 6.70 -37.95
C ARG A 180 15.90 6.01 -39.29
N GLU A 181 14.99 5.04 -39.31
CA GLU A 181 14.51 4.34 -40.50
C GLU A 181 13.42 5.12 -41.27
N ASP A 182 13.19 6.39 -40.93
CA ASP A 182 12.25 7.30 -41.60
C ASP A 182 10.75 6.95 -41.46
N TYR A 183 10.37 6.09 -40.50
CA TYR A 183 8.97 5.92 -40.13
C TYR A 183 8.42 7.20 -39.49
N ARG A 184 7.19 7.59 -39.86
CA ARG A 184 6.61 8.88 -39.47
C ARG A 184 5.41 8.74 -38.56
N SER A 185 4.45 7.90 -38.92
CA SER A 185 3.27 7.62 -38.10
C SER A 185 3.51 6.35 -37.30
N ILE A 186 3.88 6.49 -36.03
CA ILE A 186 4.34 5.38 -35.19
C ILE A 186 3.37 5.16 -34.03
N ALA A 187 2.81 3.96 -33.90
CA ALA A 187 2.16 3.55 -32.66
C ALA A 187 3.20 3.07 -31.66
N PHE A 188 3.18 3.56 -30.43
CA PHE A 188 4.14 3.18 -29.38
C PHE A 188 3.41 2.50 -28.23
N VAL A 189 3.65 1.19 -28.04
CA VAL A 189 3.10 0.43 -26.93
C VAL A 189 4.13 0.34 -25.81
N GLY A 190 3.74 0.76 -24.60
CA GLY A 190 4.68 0.76 -23.46
C GLY A 190 4.00 0.79 -22.11
N THR A 191 4.75 0.38 -21.09
CA THR A 191 4.34 0.56 -19.69
C THR A 191 4.49 2.03 -19.26
N PRO A 192 3.95 2.47 -18.12
CA PRO A 192 3.90 3.88 -17.74
C PRO A 192 5.26 4.58 -17.77
N CYS A 193 6.34 3.91 -17.34
CA CYS A 193 7.68 4.50 -17.40
C CYS A 193 8.22 4.70 -18.83
N ASN A 194 7.84 3.83 -19.78
CA ASN A 194 8.17 4.03 -21.20
C ASN A 194 7.37 5.19 -21.78
N ILE A 195 6.08 5.28 -21.44
CA ILE A 195 5.19 6.38 -21.86
C ILE A 195 5.69 7.71 -21.31
N ASP A 196 6.07 7.78 -20.04
CA ASP A 196 6.66 8.97 -19.41
C ASP A 196 7.97 9.38 -20.07
N ALA A 197 8.81 8.42 -20.50
CA ALA A 197 10.04 8.71 -21.22
C ALA A 197 9.75 9.38 -22.57
N VAL A 198 8.85 8.78 -23.37
CA VAL A 198 8.44 9.33 -24.67
C VAL A 198 7.75 10.68 -24.50
N ASP A 199 6.85 10.80 -23.52
CA ASP A 199 6.17 12.05 -23.23
C ASP A 199 7.18 13.14 -22.88
N LYS A 200 8.11 12.89 -21.96
CA LYS A 200 9.16 13.85 -21.61
C LYS A 200 10.02 14.23 -22.82
N MET A 201 10.34 13.28 -23.69
CA MET A 201 11.09 13.55 -24.93
C MET A 201 10.29 14.43 -25.91
N MET A 202 8.96 14.41 -25.85
CA MET A 202 8.03 15.24 -26.65
C MET A 202 7.64 16.55 -25.96
N SER A 203 7.59 16.62 -24.63
CA SER A 203 6.98 17.72 -23.87
C SER A 203 8.01 18.64 -23.20
N SER A 204 9.21 18.14 -22.89
CA SER A 204 10.23 18.93 -22.18
C SER A 204 10.98 19.91 -23.10
N PRO A 205 11.46 21.06 -22.57
CA PRO A 205 12.21 22.04 -23.36
C PRO A 205 13.48 21.50 -24.04
N SER A 206 14.10 20.47 -23.45
CA SER A 206 15.28 19.80 -23.99
C SER A 206 14.95 18.41 -24.56
N GLY A 207 13.67 18.12 -24.80
CA GLY A 207 13.19 16.86 -25.34
C GLY A 207 13.57 16.71 -26.81
N MET A 208 14.26 15.63 -27.13
CA MET A 208 14.80 15.41 -28.47
C MET A 208 13.71 15.17 -29.53
N LEU A 209 12.60 14.49 -29.15
CA LEU A 209 11.52 14.16 -30.09
C LEU A 209 10.77 15.39 -30.62
N ARG A 210 10.83 16.51 -29.91
CA ARG A 210 10.29 17.81 -30.37
C ARG A 210 10.92 18.32 -31.66
N PHE A 211 12.17 17.94 -31.92
CA PHE A 211 12.89 18.35 -33.13
C PHE A 211 12.60 17.42 -34.32
N PHE A 212 12.07 16.22 -34.07
CA PHE A 212 11.62 15.30 -35.10
C PHE A 212 10.19 15.63 -35.53
N MET A 213 9.99 16.81 -36.14
CA MET A 213 8.66 17.33 -36.51
C MET A 213 7.82 16.43 -37.42
N ARG A 214 8.45 15.45 -38.09
CA ARG A 214 7.79 14.50 -38.98
C ARG A 214 7.38 13.20 -38.29
N ALA A 215 7.82 12.99 -37.05
CA ALA A 215 7.49 11.81 -36.27
C ALA A 215 6.25 12.10 -35.41
N HIS A 216 5.15 11.46 -35.75
CA HIS A 216 3.90 11.45 -35.02
C HIS A 216 3.80 10.15 -34.23
N ILE A 217 3.78 10.26 -32.91
CA ILE A 217 3.82 9.10 -32.02
C ILE A 217 2.47 9.00 -31.30
N LEU A 218 1.71 7.96 -31.60
CA LEU A 218 0.50 7.58 -30.88
C LEU A 218 0.88 6.71 -29.68
N LYS A 219 0.69 7.20 -28.46
CA LYS A 219 1.09 6.50 -27.22
C LYS A 219 -0.03 5.58 -26.72
N ILE A 220 0.20 4.27 -26.77
CA ILE A 220 -0.70 3.26 -26.17
C ILE A 220 -0.04 2.72 -24.89
N GLY A 221 -0.56 3.17 -23.75
CA GLY A 221 -0.03 2.84 -22.42
C GLY A 221 -0.66 1.59 -21.82
N LEU A 222 0.16 0.70 -21.27
CA LEU A 222 -0.30 -0.48 -20.53
C LEU A 222 -0.37 -0.17 -19.03
N PHE A 223 -1.38 -0.69 -18.33
CA PHE A 223 -1.41 -0.62 -16.88
C PHE A 223 -0.28 -1.49 -16.30
N CYS A 224 0.49 -0.94 -15.36
CA CYS A 224 1.63 -1.65 -14.80
C CYS A 224 1.75 -1.42 -13.29
N MET A 225 1.65 -2.51 -12.53
CA MET A 225 1.97 -2.46 -11.11
C MET A 225 3.47 -2.62 -10.90
N ASP A 226 4.06 -3.72 -11.35
CA ASP A 226 5.45 -4.09 -11.11
C ASP A 226 6.02 -4.87 -12.31
N SER A 227 7.30 -4.64 -12.61
CA SER A 227 8.10 -5.48 -13.52
C SER A 227 9.11 -6.28 -12.72
N PHE A 228 9.46 -7.47 -13.19
CA PHE A 228 10.39 -8.38 -12.52
C PHE A 228 11.72 -8.48 -13.27
N SER A 229 12.76 -8.93 -12.57
CA SER A 229 14.10 -9.11 -13.14
C SER A 229 14.25 -10.56 -13.61
N PRO A 230 14.27 -10.83 -14.94
CA PRO A 230 14.26 -12.19 -15.48
C PRO A 230 15.45 -13.03 -14.99
N GLU A 231 16.60 -12.40 -14.80
CA GLU A 231 17.86 -13.04 -14.35
C GLU A 231 17.71 -13.71 -12.98
N THR A 232 16.71 -13.30 -12.19
CA THR A 232 16.46 -13.85 -10.86
C THR A 232 15.15 -14.62 -10.77
N LEU A 233 14.12 -14.21 -11.51
CA LEU A 233 12.81 -14.83 -11.47
C LEU A 233 12.78 -16.18 -12.21
N TYR A 234 13.38 -16.25 -13.40
CA TYR A 234 13.34 -17.44 -14.25
C TYR A 234 14.12 -18.62 -13.65
N PRO A 235 15.35 -18.44 -13.11
CA PRO A 235 16.03 -19.53 -12.40
C PRO A 235 15.28 -20.03 -11.17
N MET A 236 14.42 -19.19 -10.56
CA MET A 236 13.56 -19.65 -9.47
C MET A 236 12.41 -20.52 -9.99
N PHE A 237 11.78 -20.16 -11.12
CA PHE A 237 10.77 -21.00 -11.75
C PHE A 237 11.34 -22.36 -12.18
N GLU A 238 12.54 -22.37 -12.76
CA GLU A 238 13.23 -23.62 -13.15
C GLU A 238 13.56 -24.50 -11.94
N LYS A 239 14.03 -23.92 -10.83
CA LYS A 239 14.25 -24.65 -9.58
C LYS A 239 12.99 -25.27 -9.00
N ASP A 240 11.85 -24.63 -9.23
CA ASP A 240 10.53 -25.13 -8.83
C ASP A 240 9.97 -26.16 -9.84
N GLY A 241 10.76 -26.56 -10.85
CA GLY A 241 10.43 -27.59 -11.83
C GLY A 241 9.63 -27.09 -13.03
N ILE A 242 9.56 -25.79 -13.25
CA ILE A 242 8.85 -25.20 -14.40
C ILE A 242 9.75 -25.14 -15.61
N ASP A 243 9.25 -25.67 -16.72
CA ASP A 243 9.89 -25.59 -18.03
C ASP A 243 9.37 -24.36 -18.78
N LEU A 244 10.18 -23.31 -18.84
CA LEU A 244 9.82 -22.03 -19.45
C LEU A 244 9.50 -22.13 -20.94
N GLN A 245 10.03 -23.14 -21.64
CA GLN A 245 9.71 -23.37 -23.06
C GLN A 245 8.27 -23.82 -23.26
N LYS A 246 7.68 -24.50 -22.28
CA LYS A 246 6.28 -24.98 -22.33
C LYS A 246 5.29 -23.94 -21.83
N VAL A 247 5.75 -22.86 -21.19
CA VAL A 247 4.87 -21.79 -20.71
C VAL A 247 4.31 -21.01 -21.89
N SER A 248 2.99 -21.06 -22.05
CA SER A 248 2.24 -20.37 -23.08
C SER A 248 1.82 -18.97 -22.64
N LYS A 249 1.37 -18.85 -21.38
CA LYS A 249 0.84 -17.63 -20.78
C LYS A 249 1.34 -17.45 -19.34
N MET A 250 1.65 -16.21 -18.99
CA MET A 250 1.83 -15.77 -17.60
C MET A 250 0.70 -14.81 -17.27
N ASP A 251 0.15 -14.83 -16.07
CA ASP A 251 -0.91 -13.89 -15.68
C ASP A 251 -0.82 -13.44 -14.22
N ILE A 252 -1.22 -12.20 -13.94
CA ILE A 252 -1.32 -11.69 -12.57
C ILE A 252 -2.76 -11.28 -12.30
N ASN A 253 -3.47 -12.11 -11.54
CA ASN A 253 -4.82 -11.81 -11.09
C ASN A 253 -5.01 -12.22 -9.62
N LYS A 254 -5.97 -11.58 -8.94
CA LYS A 254 -6.35 -11.91 -7.55
C LYS A 254 -5.18 -12.06 -6.57
N GLY A 255 -4.11 -11.28 -6.75
CA GLY A 255 -2.93 -11.28 -5.87
C GLY A 255 -1.99 -12.48 -6.05
N LYS A 256 -2.12 -13.23 -7.15
CA LYS A 256 -1.24 -14.35 -7.51
C LYS A 256 -0.67 -14.16 -8.91
N PHE A 257 0.51 -14.75 -9.13
CA PHE A 257 1.17 -14.88 -10.41
C PHE A 257 0.98 -16.32 -10.90
N HIS A 258 0.38 -16.48 -12.06
CA HIS A 258 -0.04 -17.74 -12.65
C HIS A 258 0.83 -18.07 -13.87
N LEU A 259 1.21 -19.34 -14.00
CA LEU A 259 1.92 -19.89 -15.16
C LEU A 259 1.06 -20.97 -15.81
N TYR A 260 0.83 -20.87 -17.11
CA TYR A 260 0.02 -21.81 -17.91
C TYR A 260 0.88 -22.48 -18.97
N TYR A 261 0.63 -23.77 -19.22
CA TYR A 261 1.19 -24.50 -20.38
C TYR A 261 0.17 -24.53 -21.53
N GLU A 262 0.62 -24.78 -22.76
CA GLU A 262 -0.22 -24.74 -23.98
C GLU A 262 -1.48 -25.62 -23.89
N ASP A 263 -1.46 -26.70 -23.10
CA ASP A 263 -2.54 -27.70 -23.04
C ASP A 263 -3.40 -27.65 -21.77
N GLN A 264 -3.29 -26.61 -20.94
CA GLN A 264 -3.99 -26.56 -19.64
C GLN A 264 -4.70 -25.21 -19.41
N GLU A 265 -6.00 -25.27 -19.15
CA GLU A 265 -6.79 -24.12 -18.69
C GLU A 265 -6.43 -23.70 -17.26
N GLU A 266 -5.98 -24.66 -16.44
CA GLU A 266 -5.56 -24.41 -15.07
C GLU A 266 -4.06 -24.07 -15.01
N PRO A 267 -3.66 -23.15 -14.10
CA PRO A 267 -2.26 -22.78 -13.98
C PRO A 267 -1.44 -23.94 -13.40
N VAL A 268 -0.39 -24.33 -14.10
CA VAL A 268 0.61 -25.31 -13.67
C VAL A 268 1.19 -24.93 -12.31
N LYS A 269 1.40 -23.62 -12.09
CA LYS A 269 1.86 -23.10 -10.82
C LYS A 269 1.34 -21.70 -10.58
N SER A 270 1.04 -21.42 -9.31
CA SER A 270 0.63 -20.10 -8.84
C SER A 270 1.49 -19.66 -7.66
N TYR A 271 2.06 -18.45 -7.73
CA TYR A 271 2.84 -17.83 -6.67
C TYR A 271 2.07 -16.67 -6.07
N THR A 272 2.20 -16.43 -4.76
CA THR A 272 1.68 -15.18 -4.19
C THR A 272 2.54 -14.00 -4.65
N ILE A 273 1.94 -12.84 -4.93
CA ILE A 273 2.75 -11.65 -5.27
C ILE A 273 3.72 -11.30 -4.14
N ARG A 274 3.32 -11.56 -2.89
CA ARG A 274 4.19 -11.34 -1.72
C ARG A 274 5.50 -12.13 -1.78
N SER A 275 5.47 -13.38 -2.23
CA SER A 275 6.67 -14.21 -2.38
C SER A 275 7.59 -13.73 -3.51
N LEU A 276 7.04 -13.03 -4.51
CA LEU A 276 7.78 -12.53 -5.67
C LEU A 276 8.34 -11.11 -5.48
N HIS A 277 7.95 -10.38 -4.43
CA HIS A 277 8.43 -9.01 -4.18
C HIS A 277 9.96 -8.87 -4.18
N LYS A 278 10.72 -9.91 -3.81
CA LYS A 278 12.19 -9.89 -3.82
C LYS A 278 12.79 -9.90 -5.24
N TYR A 279 12.03 -10.31 -6.25
CA TYR A 279 12.43 -10.35 -7.66
C TYR A 279 11.91 -9.15 -8.46
N LYS A 280 11.08 -8.30 -7.82
CA LYS A 280 10.60 -7.04 -8.40
C LYS A 280 11.79 -6.15 -8.71
N SER A 281 11.75 -5.48 -9.87
CA SER A 281 12.74 -4.48 -10.23
C SER A 281 12.75 -3.34 -9.22
N SER A 282 13.94 -2.94 -8.77
CA SER A 282 14.13 -1.90 -7.77
C SER A 282 13.61 -0.53 -8.23
N SER A 283 13.52 -0.27 -9.54
CA SER A 283 12.98 0.98 -10.10
C SER A 283 11.47 1.11 -9.88
N CYS A 284 10.71 0.01 -9.95
CA CYS A 284 9.25 -0.02 -9.81
C CYS A 284 8.76 0.42 -8.42
N ASN A 285 9.67 0.44 -7.44
CA ASN A 285 9.44 0.97 -6.11
C ASN A 285 9.28 2.50 -6.08
N PHE A 286 9.88 3.22 -7.04
CA PHE A 286 9.79 4.68 -7.14
C PHE A 286 8.74 5.15 -8.15
N CYS A 287 8.25 4.25 -9.00
CA CYS A 287 7.21 4.55 -9.96
C CYS A 287 5.85 4.72 -9.28
N THR A 288 5.20 5.86 -9.53
CA THR A 288 3.88 6.22 -8.98
C THR A 288 2.75 6.07 -9.98
N ASP A 289 3.04 5.85 -11.26
CA ASP A 289 2.01 5.70 -12.28
C ASP A 289 1.61 4.22 -12.43
N LEU A 290 0.31 3.96 -12.33
CA LEU A 290 -0.29 2.65 -12.63
C LEU A 290 -0.88 2.61 -14.03
N THR A 291 -1.55 3.67 -14.45
CA THR A 291 -2.50 3.68 -15.56
C THR A 291 -1.96 4.34 -16.83
N ALA A 292 -0.66 4.62 -16.89
CA ALA A 292 -0.01 5.34 -17.99
C ALA A 292 -0.70 6.69 -18.25
N GLU A 293 -0.60 7.59 -17.28
CA GLU A 293 -1.31 8.88 -17.22
C GLU A 293 -1.04 9.79 -18.43
N ASN A 294 0.12 9.65 -19.06
CA ASN A 294 0.57 10.46 -20.19
C ASN A 294 0.36 9.79 -21.57
N ALA A 295 -0.39 8.69 -21.66
CA ALA A 295 -0.69 8.04 -22.93
C ALA A 295 -1.82 8.76 -23.71
N ASP A 296 -2.01 8.42 -24.98
CA ASP A 296 -3.23 8.80 -25.73
C ASP A 296 -4.38 7.85 -25.40
N ILE A 297 -4.05 6.56 -25.29
CA ILE A 297 -4.93 5.46 -24.91
C ILE A 297 -4.24 4.66 -23.81
N SER A 298 -4.92 4.38 -22.70
CA SER A 298 -4.39 3.50 -21.66
C SER A 298 -5.24 2.25 -21.51
N VAL A 299 -4.61 1.08 -21.41
CA VAL A 299 -5.28 -0.23 -21.40
C VAL A 299 -4.77 -1.08 -20.25
N GLY A 300 -5.67 -1.75 -19.52
CA GLY A 300 -5.30 -2.75 -18.52
C GLY A 300 -6.41 -3.74 -18.21
N SER A 301 -6.11 -4.72 -17.35
CA SER A 301 -7.04 -5.81 -17.00
C SER A 301 -7.99 -5.48 -15.84
N VAL A 302 -7.60 -4.53 -15.00
CA VAL A 302 -8.23 -4.30 -13.70
C VAL A 302 -9.52 -3.50 -13.88
N GLY A 303 -10.62 -4.01 -13.32
CA GLY A 303 -11.92 -3.33 -13.28
C GLY A 303 -12.90 -3.74 -14.38
N SER A 304 -12.49 -4.56 -15.35
CA SER A 304 -13.31 -4.91 -16.53
C SER A 304 -13.90 -6.33 -16.50
N GLY A 305 -13.45 -7.20 -15.58
CA GLY A 305 -13.85 -8.61 -15.54
C GLY A 305 -12.92 -9.51 -16.35
N ALA A 306 -13.25 -10.82 -16.43
CA ALA A 306 -12.44 -11.78 -17.15
C ALA A 306 -12.52 -11.55 -18.67
N ASN A 307 -11.39 -11.71 -19.37
CA ASN A 307 -11.27 -11.55 -20.83
C ASN A 307 -11.77 -10.20 -21.36
N LYS A 308 -11.65 -9.15 -20.55
CA LYS A 308 -12.03 -7.78 -20.92
C LYS A 308 -10.97 -6.82 -20.42
N ASN A 309 -10.74 -5.74 -21.16
CA ASN A 309 -9.84 -4.67 -20.75
C ASN A 309 -10.59 -3.43 -20.30
N THR A 310 -10.05 -2.74 -19.31
CA THR A 310 -10.39 -1.36 -19.00
C THR A 310 -9.55 -0.45 -19.89
N VAL A 311 -10.20 0.49 -20.56
CA VAL A 311 -9.58 1.41 -21.51
C VAL A 311 -9.89 2.85 -21.11
N PHE A 312 -8.88 3.70 -21.06
CA PHE A 312 -9.04 5.14 -20.89
C PHE A 312 -8.57 5.87 -22.14
N ALA A 313 -9.49 6.56 -22.81
CA ALA A 313 -9.17 7.51 -23.86
C ALA A 313 -8.78 8.85 -23.23
N ARG A 314 -7.50 9.22 -23.32
CA ARG A 314 -6.97 10.43 -22.66
C ARG A 314 -6.99 11.63 -23.58
N THR A 315 -6.67 11.43 -24.86
CA THR A 315 -6.65 12.49 -25.87
C THR A 315 -7.86 12.38 -26.80
N GLY A 316 -8.12 13.44 -27.58
CA GLY A 316 -9.20 13.42 -28.57
C GLY A 316 -9.00 12.33 -29.62
N ILE A 317 -7.78 12.25 -30.17
CA ILE A 317 -7.40 11.21 -31.13
C ILE A 317 -7.52 9.80 -30.55
N GLY A 318 -7.19 9.63 -29.25
CA GLY A 318 -7.37 8.35 -28.58
C GLY A 318 -8.83 7.91 -28.50
N ALA A 319 -9.76 8.83 -28.28
CA ALA A 319 -11.19 8.54 -28.25
C ALA A 319 -11.72 8.15 -29.64
N GLU A 320 -11.38 8.95 -30.66
CA GLU A 320 -11.76 8.68 -32.06
C GLU A 320 -11.27 7.32 -32.53
N ILE A 321 -10.00 6.96 -32.27
CA ILE A 321 -9.44 5.66 -32.66
C ILE A 321 -10.20 4.48 -32.02
N ILE A 322 -10.56 4.58 -30.73
CA ILE A 322 -11.27 3.51 -30.03
C ILE A 322 -12.69 3.36 -30.56
N GLU A 323 -13.40 4.47 -30.75
CA GLU A 323 -14.78 4.48 -31.21
C GLU A 323 -14.89 4.01 -32.66
N ASP A 324 -14.03 4.50 -33.56
CA ASP A 324 -13.98 4.06 -34.96
C ASP A 324 -13.61 2.58 -35.09
N ALA A 325 -12.63 2.11 -34.31
CA ALA A 325 -12.26 0.69 -34.29
C ALA A 325 -13.41 -0.20 -33.81
N ALA A 326 -14.26 0.32 -32.90
CA ALA A 326 -15.44 -0.39 -32.45
C ALA A 326 -16.56 -0.39 -33.51
N GLU A 327 -16.81 0.74 -34.17
CA GLU A 327 -17.79 0.83 -35.25
C GLU A 327 -17.46 -0.09 -36.43
N LYS A 328 -16.16 -0.27 -36.72
CA LYS A 328 -15.67 -1.18 -37.77
C LYS A 328 -15.55 -2.64 -37.33
N GLY A 329 -15.94 -2.97 -36.10
CA GLY A 329 -15.99 -4.36 -35.62
C GLY A 329 -14.63 -4.98 -35.28
N TYR A 330 -13.61 -4.17 -34.96
CA TYR A 330 -12.34 -4.69 -34.43
C TYR A 330 -12.43 -5.01 -32.93
N LEU A 331 -13.29 -4.29 -32.21
CA LEU A 331 -13.50 -4.45 -30.79
C LEU A 331 -14.92 -4.05 -30.35
N THR A 332 -15.42 -4.68 -29.31
CA THR A 332 -16.67 -4.30 -28.66
C THR A 332 -16.35 -3.42 -27.47
N ILE A 333 -16.98 -2.24 -27.37
CA ILE A 333 -16.90 -1.34 -26.21
C ILE A 333 -18.21 -1.28 -25.43
N GLU A 334 -18.07 -1.26 -24.11
CA GLU A 334 -19.16 -1.02 -23.15
C GLU A 334 -18.85 0.23 -22.30
N PRO A 335 -19.86 0.98 -21.84
CA PRO A 335 -19.66 2.12 -20.94
C PRO A 335 -18.92 1.72 -19.66
N TYR A 336 -17.96 2.56 -19.24
CA TYR A 336 -17.22 2.33 -18.01
C TYR A 336 -17.97 2.82 -16.77
N ASN A 337 -18.33 1.89 -15.88
CA ASN A 337 -19.16 2.16 -14.72
C ASN A 337 -18.35 2.53 -13.46
N ALA A 338 -18.99 3.23 -12.52
CA ALA A 338 -18.37 3.63 -11.24
C ALA A 338 -17.85 2.46 -10.38
N ILE A 339 -18.46 1.27 -10.53
CA ILE A 339 -18.01 0.06 -9.82
C ILE A 339 -16.62 -0.37 -10.31
N ASN A 340 -16.39 -0.28 -11.62
CA ASN A 340 -15.13 -0.67 -12.27
C ASN A 340 -14.00 0.27 -11.83
N LEU A 341 -14.32 1.58 -11.75
CA LEU A 341 -13.41 2.64 -11.34
C LEU A 341 -12.80 2.41 -9.94
N ASN A 342 -13.59 1.89 -8.99
CA ASN A 342 -13.11 1.67 -7.61
C ASN A 342 -11.92 0.69 -7.53
N SER A 343 -11.90 -0.33 -8.39
CA SER A 343 -10.81 -1.31 -8.40
C SER A 343 -9.51 -0.70 -8.92
N VAL A 344 -9.60 0.11 -9.97
CA VAL A 344 -8.45 0.83 -10.53
C VAL A 344 -7.94 1.88 -9.55
N LEU A 345 -8.84 2.66 -8.94
CA LEU A 345 -8.49 3.65 -7.91
C LEU A 345 -7.75 3.02 -6.73
N PHE A 346 -8.19 1.84 -6.28
CA PHE A 346 -7.55 1.13 -5.19
C PHE A 346 -6.11 0.74 -5.54
N LEU A 347 -5.87 0.15 -6.72
CA LEU A 347 -4.53 -0.22 -7.14
C LEU A 347 -3.65 1.01 -7.41
N ALA A 348 -4.21 2.05 -8.03
CA ALA A 348 -3.50 3.30 -8.30
C ALA A 348 -3.02 3.93 -7.00
N LYS A 349 -3.86 3.92 -5.96
CA LYS A 349 -3.50 4.34 -4.61
C LYS A 349 -2.37 3.50 -4.03
N LEU A 350 -2.42 2.17 -4.15
CA LEU A 350 -1.33 1.30 -3.70
C LEU A 350 -0.02 1.62 -4.43
N LYS A 351 -0.09 1.87 -5.74
CA LYS A 351 1.06 2.24 -6.56
C LYS A 351 1.69 3.55 -6.08
N LYS A 352 0.91 4.62 -5.92
CA LYS A 352 1.41 5.92 -5.44
C LYS A 352 1.97 5.89 -4.03
N VAL A 353 1.38 5.08 -3.14
CA VAL A 353 1.87 4.94 -1.77
C VAL A 353 3.15 4.10 -1.70
N THR A 354 3.44 3.27 -2.71
CA THR A 354 4.60 2.37 -2.69
C THR A 354 5.94 3.11 -2.55
N GLN A 355 6.12 4.27 -3.19
CA GLN A 355 7.33 5.11 -3.10
C GLN A 355 7.75 5.41 -1.66
N TYR A 356 6.77 5.51 -0.78
CA TYR A 356 7.01 5.86 0.61
C TYR A 356 7.41 4.68 1.50
N ASN A 357 7.14 3.44 1.09
CA ASN A 357 7.47 2.25 1.88
C ASN A 357 8.97 1.92 1.87
N ILE A 358 9.74 2.40 0.87
CA ILE A 358 11.18 2.12 0.71
C ILE A 358 12.02 2.96 1.69
N GLN A 359 11.57 4.17 2.02
CA GLN A 359 12.28 5.07 2.91
C GLN A 359 11.87 4.90 4.38
N LYS A 360 11.86 3.67 4.90
CA LYS A 360 12.07 3.48 6.35
C LYS A 360 13.50 3.91 6.66
N ARG A 361 13.75 5.22 6.70
CA ARG A 361 14.90 5.81 7.37
C ARG A 361 14.83 5.27 8.79
N LYS A 362 15.73 4.34 9.14
CA LYS A 362 16.15 4.11 10.53
C LYS A 362 16.89 5.36 11.01
N VAL A 363 16.23 6.52 10.99
CA VAL A 363 16.72 7.67 11.72
C VAL A 363 16.27 7.39 13.13
N PHE A 364 17.20 6.87 13.93
CA PHE A 364 17.16 7.13 15.36
C PHE A 364 17.15 8.65 15.47
N ILE A 365 15.98 9.22 15.69
CA ILE A 365 15.88 10.63 16.06
C ILE A 365 16.50 10.67 17.47
N VAL A 366 17.81 10.89 17.53
CA VAL A 366 18.47 11.34 18.75
C VAL A 366 18.05 12.80 18.89
N ARG A 367 16.84 13.00 19.39
CA ARG A 367 16.47 14.29 19.95
C ARG A 367 17.21 14.33 21.29
N ASP A 368 18.16 15.23 21.40
CA ASP A 368 18.57 15.72 22.71
C ASP A 368 17.29 16.30 23.32
N VAL A 369 16.67 15.50 24.19
CA VAL A 369 15.70 16.03 25.11
C VAL A 369 16.50 17.06 25.90
N LYS A 370 16.34 18.34 25.58
CA LYS A 370 16.68 19.39 26.52
C LYS A 370 15.72 19.18 27.67
N ASP A 371 16.09 18.28 28.58
CA ASP A 371 15.56 18.27 29.92
C ASP A 371 15.71 19.71 30.38
N GLN A 372 14.58 20.40 30.58
CA GLN A 372 14.62 21.61 31.36
C GLN A 372 15.22 21.18 32.69
N GLU A 373 16.45 21.62 32.97
CA GLU A 373 17.10 21.38 34.25
C GLU A 373 16.22 22.00 35.33
N ASN A 374 15.33 21.20 35.88
CA ASN A 374 14.68 21.52 37.13
C ASN A 374 15.79 21.50 38.19
N ALA A 375 15.92 22.61 38.91
CA ALA A 375 16.92 22.76 39.95
C ALA A 375 16.90 21.55 40.89
N ARG A 376 18.06 20.93 41.15
CA ARG A 376 18.17 19.74 42.00
C ARG A 376 17.67 19.97 43.43
N ILE A 377 17.54 21.22 43.87
CA ILE A 377 16.98 21.62 45.16
C ILE A 377 16.21 22.93 44.99
N GLU A 378 14.88 22.89 45.16
CA GLU A 378 14.08 24.06 45.55
C GLU A 378 13.71 23.91 47.04
N SER A 379 14.16 24.84 47.88
CA SER A 379 13.76 24.92 49.28
C SER A 379 12.56 25.86 49.42
N LYS A 380 11.37 25.28 49.64
CA LYS A 380 10.18 26.01 50.07
C LYS A 380 9.87 25.62 51.53
N PRO A 381 9.37 26.54 52.36
CA PRO A 381 9.02 26.24 53.74
C PRO A 381 7.95 25.15 53.79
N VAL A 382 8.11 24.20 54.71
CA VAL A 382 7.21 23.07 54.92
C VAL A 382 5.85 23.60 55.37
N SER A 383 4.90 23.68 54.44
CA SER A 383 3.49 23.62 54.81
C SER A 383 3.10 22.16 54.86
N ASP A 384 2.62 21.69 56.01
CA ASP A 384 2.04 20.36 56.21
C ASP A 384 0.80 20.17 55.36
N GLN A 385 1.01 19.88 54.08
CA GLN A 385 0.11 19.06 53.27
C GLN A 385 0.99 18.24 52.34
N ALA A 386 1.31 17.02 52.76
CA ALA A 386 1.82 16.01 51.85
C ALA A 386 0.82 15.86 50.68
N LYS A 387 1.13 16.45 49.53
CA LYS A 387 0.51 16.03 48.28
C LYS A 387 1.10 14.67 47.96
N SER A 388 0.34 13.62 48.30
CA SER A 388 0.55 12.32 47.73
C SER A 388 0.55 12.46 46.21
N ILE A 389 1.64 12.03 45.58
CA ILE A 389 1.57 11.74 44.16
C ILE A 389 0.70 10.50 44.04
N ILE A 390 -0.55 10.78 43.69
CA ILE A 390 -1.47 9.93 42.95
C ILE A 390 -1.73 8.59 43.63
N SER A 391 -2.78 8.61 44.43
CA SER A 391 -3.62 7.47 44.78
C SER A 391 -3.63 6.39 43.69
N SER A 392 -3.17 5.18 44.04
CA SER A 392 -3.93 3.93 43.86
C SER A 392 -4.73 3.71 42.57
N ARG A 393 -4.33 4.23 41.41
CA ARG A 393 -4.71 3.61 40.14
C ARG A 393 -3.76 2.47 39.91
N ARG A 394 -4.25 1.26 40.19
CA ARG A 394 -3.62 0.02 39.74
C ARG A 394 -3.35 0.18 38.25
N ALA A 395 -2.08 0.28 37.85
CA ALA A 395 -1.70 0.29 36.44
C ALA A 395 -2.02 -1.07 35.78
N LEU A 396 -2.10 -2.11 36.59
CA LEU A 396 -2.44 -3.47 36.21
C LEU A 396 -3.50 -4.07 37.14
N SER A 397 -4.43 -4.83 36.57
CA SER A 397 -5.30 -5.75 37.31
C SER A 397 -4.77 -7.17 37.12
N VAL A 398 -4.55 -7.91 38.21
CA VAL A 398 -4.14 -9.32 38.13
C VAL A 398 -5.23 -10.19 38.75
N LYS A 399 -5.84 -11.06 37.95
CA LYS A 399 -6.73 -12.14 38.44
C LYS A 399 -5.94 -13.44 38.48
N LYS A 400 -6.36 -14.34 39.36
CA LYS A 400 -5.75 -15.67 39.52
C LYS A 400 -6.82 -16.74 39.37
N THR A 401 -6.50 -17.80 38.65
CA THR A 401 -7.31 -19.01 38.52
C THR A 401 -6.41 -20.21 38.81
N LEU A 402 -6.86 -21.10 39.68
CA LEU A 402 -6.12 -22.33 39.99
C LEU A 402 -6.65 -23.45 39.09
N ASN A 403 -5.80 -24.02 38.26
CA ASN A 403 -6.10 -25.23 37.49
C ASN A 403 -5.58 -26.46 38.28
N GLU A 404 -6.50 -27.13 38.97
CA GLU A 404 -6.22 -28.28 39.84
C GLU A 404 -5.82 -29.55 39.06
N LYS A 405 -6.13 -29.64 37.75
CA LYS A 405 -5.81 -30.82 36.93
C LYS A 405 -4.35 -30.82 36.45
N ASP A 406 -3.81 -29.64 36.19
CA ASP A 406 -2.49 -29.45 35.58
C ASP A 406 -1.44 -28.87 36.54
N ASN A 407 -1.79 -28.66 37.82
CA ASN A 407 -0.95 -28.02 38.85
C ASN A 407 -0.40 -26.66 38.39
N GLN A 408 -1.26 -25.81 37.80
CA GLN A 408 -0.87 -24.49 37.28
C GLN A 408 -1.70 -23.37 37.90
N LEU A 409 -1.04 -22.23 38.14
CA LEU A 409 -1.67 -20.97 38.50
C LEU A 409 -1.71 -20.06 37.28
N GLU A 410 -2.91 -19.85 36.75
CA GLU A 410 -3.15 -18.93 35.64
C GLU A 410 -3.31 -17.51 36.21
N LEU A 411 -2.46 -16.59 35.76
CA LEU A 411 -2.46 -15.19 36.14
C LEU A 411 -2.87 -14.33 34.94
N ALA A 412 -4.10 -13.82 34.97
CA ALA A 412 -4.60 -12.91 33.94
C ALA A 412 -4.22 -11.47 34.30
N ILE A 413 -3.31 -10.87 33.55
CA ILE A 413 -2.82 -9.50 33.75
C ILE A 413 -3.48 -8.56 32.75
N THR A 414 -4.31 -7.66 33.24
CA THR A 414 -4.98 -6.62 32.44
C THR A 414 -4.28 -5.27 32.61
N ASN A 415 -3.94 -4.58 31.52
CA ASN A 415 -3.45 -3.21 31.58
C ASN A 415 -4.60 -2.21 31.80
N THR A 416 -4.58 -1.53 32.94
CA THR A 416 -5.60 -0.52 33.32
C THR A 416 -5.04 0.91 33.32
N ALA A 417 -3.81 1.11 32.85
CA ALA A 417 -3.10 2.40 32.87
C ALA A 417 -3.59 3.39 31.78
N GLY A 418 -4.29 2.91 30.75
CA GLY A 418 -4.81 3.75 29.67
C GLY A 418 -3.78 4.14 28.60
N PHE A 419 -2.55 3.64 28.69
CA PHE A 419 -1.48 3.76 27.70
C PHE A 419 -0.71 2.43 27.60
N THR A 420 -0.02 2.20 26.48
CA THR A 420 0.74 0.96 26.26
C THR A 420 1.92 0.85 27.22
N LEU A 421 2.11 -0.33 27.79
CA LEU A 421 3.28 -0.66 28.60
C LEU A 421 4.26 -1.44 27.74
N ASP A 422 5.41 -0.81 27.43
CA ASP A 422 6.47 -1.40 26.61
C ASP A 422 7.52 -2.06 27.51
N GLU A 423 8.09 -3.19 27.05
CA GLU A 423 9.17 -3.93 27.72
C GLU A 423 8.87 -4.20 29.21
N MET A 424 7.66 -4.70 29.48
CA MET A 424 7.20 -4.99 30.83
C MET A 424 7.74 -6.33 31.32
N LYS A 425 8.56 -6.30 32.37
CA LYS A 425 9.10 -7.48 33.04
C LYS A 425 8.16 -7.88 34.17
N VAL A 426 7.54 -9.05 34.04
CA VAL A 426 6.71 -9.68 35.07
C VAL A 426 7.53 -10.75 35.77
N ARG A 427 7.68 -10.61 37.08
CA ARG A 427 8.36 -11.55 37.97
C ARG A 427 7.31 -12.23 38.85
N VAL A 428 7.28 -13.55 38.81
CA VAL A 428 6.39 -14.39 39.61
C VAL A 428 7.26 -15.30 40.46
N ALA A 429 7.08 -15.32 41.78
CA ALA A 429 7.87 -16.15 42.69
C ALA A 429 6.98 -16.76 43.77
N ALA A 430 7.21 -18.02 44.13
CA ALA A 430 6.57 -18.63 45.30
C ALA A 430 7.17 -18.05 46.59
N VAL A 431 6.36 -17.95 47.64
CA VAL A 431 6.74 -17.36 48.94
C VAL A 431 6.48 -18.37 50.04
N ASP A 432 7.55 -18.86 50.67
CA ASP A 432 7.52 -19.79 51.81
C ASP A 432 8.14 -19.11 53.03
N ASP A 433 7.34 -18.84 54.07
CA ASP A 433 7.78 -18.37 55.41
C ASP A 433 9.02 -17.45 55.43
N VAL A 434 9.00 -16.40 54.59
CA VAL A 434 9.98 -15.30 54.42
C VAL A 434 10.97 -15.45 53.24
N PHE A 435 11.07 -16.60 52.57
CA PHE A 435 11.98 -16.79 51.42
C PHE A 435 11.23 -16.89 50.08
N GLU A 436 11.79 -16.29 49.03
CA GLU A 436 11.32 -16.43 47.65
C GLU A 436 11.91 -17.71 47.03
N SER A 437 11.07 -18.60 46.54
CA SER A 437 11.46 -19.82 45.83
C SER A 437 10.97 -19.76 44.37
N LYS A 438 11.78 -20.29 43.44
CA LYS A 438 11.49 -20.42 42.00
C LYS A 438 11.03 -19.14 41.28
N PRO A 439 11.84 -18.07 41.24
CA PRO A 439 11.49 -16.86 40.50
C PRO A 439 11.43 -17.15 38.99
N TRP A 440 10.29 -16.85 38.40
CA TRP A 440 10.06 -16.89 36.96
C TRP A 440 9.88 -15.47 36.44
N VAL A 441 10.62 -15.12 35.38
CA VAL A 441 10.58 -13.79 34.78
C VAL A 441 10.17 -13.93 33.32
N THR A 442 9.11 -13.24 32.94
CA THR A 442 8.70 -13.08 31.54
C THR A 442 8.76 -11.62 31.14
N THR A 443 9.12 -11.37 29.89
CA THR A 443 9.14 -10.02 29.33
C THR A 443 8.02 -9.92 28.31
N ILE A 444 7.03 -9.11 28.62
CA ILE A 444 5.95 -8.75 27.71
C ILE A 444 6.42 -7.52 26.94
N LYS A 445 6.72 -7.71 25.66
CA LYS A 445 7.26 -6.64 24.79
C LYS A 445 6.32 -5.44 24.72
N GLU A 446 5.02 -5.70 24.59
CA GLU A 446 3.98 -4.68 24.49
C GLU A 446 2.71 -5.21 25.16
N LEU A 447 2.09 -4.43 26.05
CA LEU A 447 0.77 -4.70 26.62
C LEU A 447 -0.14 -3.49 26.41
N PHE A 448 -1.15 -3.61 25.55
CA PHE A 448 -2.05 -2.53 25.17
C PHE A 448 -3.06 -2.19 26.27
N PRO A 449 -3.61 -0.96 26.31
CA PRO A 449 -4.66 -0.60 27.27
C PRO A 449 -5.87 -1.54 27.17
N TYR A 450 -6.29 -2.08 28.31
CA TYR A 450 -7.40 -3.04 28.49
C TYR A 450 -7.17 -4.42 27.85
N GLU A 451 -5.99 -4.69 27.32
CA GLU A 451 -5.58 -6.03 26.91
C GLU A 451 -5.28 -6.88 28.15
N GLU A 452 -5.70 -8.14 28.11
CA GLU A 452 -5.48 -9.16 29.13
C GLU A 452 -4.52 -10.20 28.56
N ILE A 453 -3.45 -10.50 29.30
CA ILE A 453 -2.50 -11.57 28.95
C ILE A 453 -2.49 -12.57 30.09
N ASP A 454 -2.64 -13.84 29.72
CA ASP A 454 -2.55 -14.96 30.64
C ASP A 454 -1.11 -15.42 30.78
N ILE A 455 -0.71 -15.65 32.02
CA ILE A 455 0.59 -16.19 32.40
C ILE A 455 0.36 -17.45 33.21
N ASP A 456 0.86 -18.57 32.70
CA ASP A 456 0.79 -19.85 33.41
C ASP A 456 2.04 -20.03 34.27
N TYR A 457 1.84 -20.13 35.59
CA TYR A 457 2.91 -20.39 36.54
C TYR A 457 2.77 -21.80 37.14
N PRO A 458 3.76 -22.69 36.98
CA PRO A 458 3.69 -24.06 37.51
C PRO A 458 3.80 -24.08 39.04
N LEU A 459 2.93 -24.85 39.70
CA LEU A 459 2.87 -25.01 41.16
C LEU A 459 3.41 -26.38 41.61
N GLU A 460 4.10 -26.42 42.75
CA GLU A 460 4.50 -27.69 43.40
C GLU A 460 3.50 -28.16 44.47
N GLN A 461 2.77 -27.22 45.07
CA GLN A 461 1.76 -27.48 46.08
C GLN A 461 0.50 -26.70 45.68
N LEU A 462 -0.68 -27.27 45.93
CA LEU A 462 -1.97 -26.65 45.60
C LEU A 462 -2.39 -25.55 46.60
N GLU A 463 -1.60 -25.32 47.64
CA GLU A 463 -1.79 -24.28 48.64
C GLU A 463 -0.48 -23.52 48.83
N GLY A 464 -0.56 -22.18 48.89
CA GLY A 464 0.63 -21.34 49.06
C GLY A 464 0.40 -19.87 48.73
N ALA A 465 1.48 -19.11 48.59
CA ALA A 465 1.45 -17.71 48.19
C ALA A 465 2.42 -17.43 47.05
N VAL A 466 2.00 -16.64 46.06
CA VAL A 466 2.85 -16.19 44.96
C VAL A 466 2.97 -14.67 44.98
N LEU A 467 4.18 -14.15 44.95
CA LEU A 467 4.46 -12.73 44.72
C LEU A 467 4.48 -12.48 43.21
N VAL A 468 3.62 -11.56 42.75
CA VAL A 468 3.60 -11.08 41.36
C VAL A 468 4.06 -9.64 41.36
N GLU A 469 5.17 -9.37 40.68
CA GLU A 469 5.72 -8.04 40.46
C GLU A 469 5.77 -7.73 38.97
N ALA A 470 5.38 -6.52 38.58
CA ALA A 470 5.56 -6.03 37.22
C ALA A 470 6.36 -4.73 37.25
N THR A 471 7.38 -4.68 36.41
CA THR A 471 8.32 -3.56 36.30
C THR A 471 8.46 -3.16 34.84
N THR A 472 8.64 -1.87 34.58
CA THR A 472 8.95 -1.33 33.25
C THR A 472 10.16 -0.42 33.37
N ASP A 473 10.95 -0.32 32.31
CA ASP A 473 12.13 0.53 32.32
C ASP A 473 11.75 2.03 32.38
N LYS A 474 10.55 2.40 31.91
CA LYS A 474 10.02 3.77 31.92
C LYS A 474 9.37 4.20 33.25
N PHE A 475 8.64 3.30 33.93
CA PHE A 475 7.81 3.65 35.10
C PHE A 475 8.23 2.94 36.39
N GLY A 476 9.30 2.14 36.35
CA GLY A 476 9.75 1.35 37.49
C GLY A 476 8.74 0.27 37.88
N LYS A 477 8.54 0.05 39.19
CA LYS A 477 7.61 -0.95 39.72
C LYS A 477 6.16 -0.46 39.62
N ILE A 478 5.39 -1.03 38.71
CA ILE A 478 4.01 -0.63 38.39
C ILE A 478 2.97 -1.54 39.08
N TYR A 479 3.37 -2.73 39.51
CA TYR A 479 2.53 -3.64 40.29
C TYR A 479 3.41 -4.51 41.20
N SER A 480 2.98 -4.73 42.44
CA SER A 480 3.57 -5.72 43.34
C SER A 480 2.51 -6.16 44.33
N LYS A 481 2.19 -7.46 44.34
CA LYS A 481 1.22 -8.02 45.28
C LYS A 481 1.45 -9.51 45.49
N THR A 482 1.33 -9.94 46.73
CA THR A 482 1.28 -11.35 47.11
C THR A 482 -0.16 -11.89 46.99
N LEU A 483 -0.31 -12.97 46.22
CA LEU A 483 -1.57 -13.65 45.96
C LEU A 483 -1.55 -15.04 46.63
N LYS A 484 -2.36 -15.23 47.68
CA LYS A 484 -2.54 -16.54 48.33
C LYS A 484 -3.48 -17.43 47.50
N PHE A 485 -3.15 -18.68 47.22
CA PHE A 485 -4.01 -19.61 46.50
C PHE A 485 -4.20 -20.87 47.35
N ALA A 486 -5.40 -21.44 47.28
CA ALA A 486 -5.80 -22.68 47.96
C ALA A 486 -6.95 -23.29 47.14
N PRO A 487 -7.12 -24.63 47.15
CA PRO A 487 -8.22 -25.28 46.46
C PRO A 487 -9.57 -24.78 47.03
N LYS A 488 -10.58 -24.66 46.17
CA LYS A 488 -11.93 -24.31 46.63
C LYS A 488 -12.51 -25.52 47.36
N LYS A 489 -12.80 -25.38 48.66
CA LYS A 489 -13.49 -26.41 49.45
C LYS A 489 -14.86 -26.76 48.87
#